data_AF-A0A6G6ZVV4-F1
#
_entry.id   AF-A0A6G6ZVV4-F1
#
_cell.length_a   1.000
_cell.length_b   1.000
_cell.length_c   1.000
_cell.angle_alpha   90.00
_cell.angle_beta   90.00
_cell.angle_gamma   90.00
#
_symmetry.space_group_name_H-M   'P 1'
#
loop_
_entity.id
_entity.type
_entity.pdbx_description
1 polymer ?
#
loop_
_entity_poly.entity_id
_entity_poly.type
_entity_poly.pdbx_seq_one_letter_code
_entity_poly.pdbx_strand_id
1 'polypeptide(L)'
;MDRFDIQRSIRHAIEVQMAQKWPIPPSQAQIDTYSLDLKALLHSLECEFDVRLDPEHDLYWIHSISELSQFILEKTRRRHLQPVHQ
;
A
#
# COMPACT_ATOMS: atom_id res chain seq x y z
N MET A 1 10.21 -5.69 -12.33
CA MET A 1 9.66 -5.19 -11.08
C MET A 1 9.83 -6.27 -10.04
N ASP A 2 10.63 -5.97 -9.02
CA ASP A 2 11.01 -6.92 -7.97
C ASP A 2 10.40 -6.52 -6.63
N ARG A 3 10.41 -7.45 -5.66
CA ARG A 3 9.82 -7.22 -4.33
C ARG A 3 10.37 -5.95 -3.65
N PHE A 4 11.65 -5.65 -3.86
CA PHE A 4 12.29 -4.46 -3.29
C PHE A 4 11.77 -3.14 -3.88
N ASP A 5 11.41 -3.12 -5.17
CA ASP A 5 10.80 -1.94 -5.79
C ASP A 5 9.44 -1.66 -5.17
N ILE A 6 8.64 -2.71 -4.97
CA ILE A 6 7.32 -2.63 -4.32
C ILE A 6 7.46 -2.15 -2.88
N GLN A 7 8.43 -2.68 -2.12
CA GLN A 7 8.71 -2.23 -0.75
C GLN A 7 9.10 -0.75 -0.71
N ARG A 8 9.93 -0.31 -1.66
CA ARG A 8 10.37 1.09 -1.75
C ARG A 8 9.18 2.01 -2.04
N SER A 9 8.28 1.63 -2.94
CA SER A 9 7.07 2.40 -3.23
C SER A 9 6.12 2.44 -2.02
N ILE A 10 5.85 1.30 -1.36
CA ILE A 10 5.03 1.26 -0.13
C ILE A 10 5.60 2.23 0.91
N ARG A 11 6.92 2.18 1.14
CA ARG A 11 7.59 3.07 2.10
C ARG A 11 7.45 4.53 1.68
N HIS A 12 7.65 4.83 0.40
CA HIS A 12 7.51 6.19 -0.11
C HIS A 12 6.08 6.73 0.08
N ALA A 13 5.05 5.93 -0.22
CA ALA A 13 3.66 6.32 -0.02
C ALA A 13 3.32 6.58 1.46
N ILE A 14 3.85 5.76 2.37
CA ILE A 14 3.74 5.99 3.82
C ILE A 14 4.43 7.30 4.22
N GLU A 15 5.66 7.53 3.77
CA GLU A 15 6.43 8.74 4.06
C GLU A 15 5.71 10.00 3.54
N VAL A 16 5.13 9.95 2.34
CA VAL A 16 4.34 11.05 1.75
C VAL A 16 3.09 11.34 2.59
N GLN A 17 2.33 10.30 3.00
CA GLN A 17 1.17 10.49 3.87
C GLN A 17 1.54 11.08 5.23
N MET A 18 2.63 10.59 5.83
CA MET A 18 3.08 11.08 7.13
C MET A 18 3.61 12.51 7.04
N ALA A 19 4.31 12.87 5.97
CA ALA A 19 4.79 14.23 5.74
C ALA A 19 3.64 15.25 5.63
N GLN A 20 2.50 14.85 5.07
CA GLN A 20 1.29 15.69 5.01
C GLN A 20 0.65 15.90 6.40
N LYS A 21 0.85 14.97 7.34
CA LYS A 21 0.29 15.00 8.70
C LYS A 21 1.22 15.66 9.72
N TRP A 22 2.53 15.66 9.44
CA TRP A 22 3.58 16.27 10.26
C TRP A 22 3.46 17.78 10.58
N PRO A 23 2.87 18.65 9.74
CA PRO A 23 2.76 20.07 10.09
C PRO A 23 1.80 20.33 11.27
N ILE A 24 1.05 19.33 11.74
CA ILE A 24 0.17 19.45 12.89
C ILE A 24 1.02 19.30 14.17
N PRO A 25 1.10 20.31 15.04
CA PRO A 25 1.87 20.19 16.27
C PRO A 25 1.25 19.11 17.18
N PRO A 26 2.07 18.32 17.90
CA PRO A 26 1.57 17.23 18.75
C PRO A 26 0.54 17.66 19.80
N SER A 27 0.60 18.91 20.25
CA SER A 27 -0.38 19.49 21.19
C SER A 27 -1.77 19.72 20.60
N GLN A 28 -1.88 19.77 19.27
CA GLN A 28 -3.13 19.92 18.52
C GLN A 28 -3.54 18.63 17.80
N ALA A 29 -2.69 17.60 17.86
CA ALA A 29 -2.96 16.32 17.26
C ALA A 29 -4.02 15.57 18.08
N GLN A 30 -5.14 15.27 17.44
CA GLN A 30 -6.07 14.25 17.90
C GLN A 30 -5.39 12.86 17.85
N ILE A 31 -5.93 11.89 18.60
CA ILE A 31 -5.35 10.55 18.75
C ILE A 31 -5.05 9.88 17.39
N ASP A 32 -5.89 10.13 16.38
CA ASP A 32 -5.77 9.53 15.05
C ASP A 32 -5.00 10.39 14.02
N THR A 33 -4.46 11.54 14.43
CA THR A 33 -3.80 12.49 13.51
C THR A 33 -2.60 11.88 12.79
N TYR A 34 -1.87 11.01 13.48
CA TYR A 34 -0.71 10.30 12.93
C TYR A 34 -1.03 8.86 12.52
N SER A 35 -2.31 8.48 12.54
CA SER A 35 -2.73 7.17 12.04
C SER A 35 -2.51 7.12 10.53
N LEU A 36 -2.09 5.97 10.01
CA LEU A 36 -1.94 5.75 8.59
C LEU A 36 -3.32 5.64 7.94
N ASP A 37 -3.56 6.37 6.84
CA ASP A 37 -4.77 6.13 6.06
C ASP A 37 -4.55 4.91 5.15
N LEU A 38 -4.96 3.76 5.66
CA LEU A 38 -4.80 2.48 4.96
C LEU A 38 -5.57 2.48 3.64
N LYS A 39 -6.74 3.13 3.54
CA LYS A 39 -7.51 3.19 2.29
C LYS A 39 -6.78 4.01 1.25
N ALA A 40 -6.26 5.18 1.63
CA ALA A 40 -5.48 6.02 0.72
C ALA A 40 -4.16 5.35 0.31
N LEU A 41 -3.53 4.59 1.23
CA LEU A 41 -2.32 3.83 0.92
C LEU A 41 -2.63 2.77 -0.14
N LEU A 42 -3.66 1.96 0.09
CA LEU A 42 -4.04 0.90 -0.85
C LEU A 42 -4.41 1.45 -2.21
N HIS A 43 -5.25 2.48 -2.26
CA HIS A 43 -5.62 3.09 -3.53
C HIS A 43 -4.40 3.56 -4.32
N SER A 44 -3.40 4.11 -3.64
CA SER A 44 -2.14 4.52 -4.29
C SER A 44 -1.38 3.33 -4.86
N LEU A 45 -1.30 2.22 -4.11
CA LEU A 45 -0.62 0.99 -4.56
C LEU A 45 -1.39 0.25 -5.67
N GLU A 46 -2.72 0.24 -5.60
CA GLU A 46 -3.60 -0.29 -6.64
C GLU A 46 -3.39 0.45 -7.96
N CYS A 47 -3.32 1.79 -7.90
CA CYS A 47 -3.04 2.64 -9.06
C CYS A 47 -1.62 2.46 -9.59
N GLU A 48 -0.61 2.32 -8.71
CA GLU A 48 0.79 2.24 -9.10
C GLU A 48 1.15 0.88 -9.74
N PHE A 49 0.65 -0.22 -9.17
CA PHE A 49 0.97 -1.56 -9.66
C PHE A 49 -0.12 -2.18 -10.53
N ASP A 50 -1.22 -1.44 -10.76
CA ASP A 50 -2.39 -1.92 -11.51
C ASP A 50 -2.87 -3.27 -10.94
N VAL A 51 -3.20 -3.28 -9.64
CA VAL A 51 -3.72 -4.44 -8.91
C VAL A 51 -4.97 -4.05 -8.13
N ARG A 52 -5.79 -5.06 -7.78
CA ARG A 52 -6.89 -4.88 -6.82
C ARG A 52 -6.47 -5.42 -5.45
N LEU A 53 -6.56 -4.58 -4.44
CA LEU A 53 -6.25 -4.86 -3.04
C LEU A 53 -7.53 -4.67 -2.22
N ASP A 54 -8.12 -5.77 -1.80
CA ASP A 54 -9.31 -5.73 -0.94
C ASP A 54 -8.89 -5.54 0.53
N PRO A 55 -9.16 -4.38 1.17
CA PRO A 55 -8.79 -4.17 2.57
C PRO A 55 -9.48 -5.13 3.55
N GLU A 56 -10.66 -5.65 3.21
CA GLU A 56 -11.45 -6.52 4.08
C GLU A 56 -11.04 -7.98 3.95
N HIS A 57 -10.70 -8.41 2.73
CA HIS A 57 -10.36 -9.80 2.44
C HIS A 57 -8.87 -10.07 2.24
N ASP A 58 -8.18 -9.24 1.47
CA ASP A 58 -6.78 -9.46 1.10
C ASP A 58 -5.82 -9.00 2.21
N LEU A 59 -6.15 -7.91 2.92
CA LEU A 59 -5.30 -7.36 3.96
C LEU A 59 -5.52 -7.91 5.37
N TYR A 60 -6.58 -8.68 5.60
CA TYR A 60 -6.89 -9.20 6.94
C TYR A 60 -5.70 -9.97 7.57
N TRP A 61 -4.90 -10.63 6.73
CA TRP A 61 -3.74 -11.43 7.14
C TRP A 61 -2.39 -10.72 6.93
N ILE A 62 -2.39 -9.49 6.42
CA ILE A 62 -1.17 -8.75 6.09
C ILE A 62 -0.82 -7.85 7.26
N HIS A 63 0.25 -8.21 7.99
CA HIS A 63 0.67 -7.48 9.18
C HIS A 63 1.97 -6.71 8.97
N SER A 64 2.62 -6.87 7.82
CA SER A 64 3.90 -6.23 7.52
C SER A 64 4.03 -5.76 6.07
N ILE A 65 4.90 -4.76 5.86
CA ILE A 65 5.33 -4.31 4.52
C ILE A 65 5.92 -5.47 3.70
N SER A 66 6.60 -6.39 4.39
CA SER A 66 7.18 -7.60 3.80
C SER A 66 6.12 -8.53 3.19
N GLU A 67 4.99 -8.72 3.87
CA GLU A 67 3.87 -9.52 3.39
C GLU A 67 3.09 -8.76 2.30
N LEU A 68 2.82 -7.48 2.50
CA LEU A 68 2.14 -6.63 1.52
C LEU A 68 2.89 -6.60 0.18
N SER A 69 4.21 -6.43 0.23
CA SER A 69 5.05 -6.41 -0.97
C SER A 69 5.08 -7.75 -1.70
N GLN A 70 5.08 -8.86 -0.96
CA GLN A 70 5.00 -10.19 -1.57
C GLN A 70 3.62 -10.42 -2.20
N PHE A 71 2.56 -10.00 -1.53
CA PHE A 71 1.18 -10.12 -2.01
C PHE A 71 0.95 -9.36 -3.32
N ILE A 72 1.39 -8.09 -3.37
CA ILE A 72 1.33 -7.26 -4.58
C ILE A 72 2.15 -7.90 -5.70
N LEU A 73 3.35 -8.41 -5.41
CA LEU A 73 4.18 -9.10 -6.41
C LEU A 73 3.47 -10.33 -6.99
N GLU A 74 2.82 -11.12 -6.14
CA GLU A 74 2.05 -12.29 -6.56
C GLU A 74 0.84 -11.91 -7.43
N LYS A 75 0.07 -10.90 -7.04
CA LYS A 75 -1.07 -10.41 -7.83
C LYS A 75 -0.63 -9.87 -9.19
N THR A 76 0.45 -9.09 -9.23
CA THR A 76 1.05 -8.56 -10.46
C THR A 76 1.51 -9.68 -11.38
N ARG A 77 2.18 -10.71 -10.83
CA ARG A 77 2.60 -11.90 -11.58
C ARG A 77 1.44 -12.72 -12.12
N ARG A 78 0.39 -12.95 -11.33
CA ARG A 78 -0.82 -13.68 -11.76
C ARG A 78 -1.53 -12.96 -12.90
N ARG A 79 -1.56 -11.63 -12.89
CA ARG A 79 -2.11 -10.82 -13.99
C ARG A 79 -1.30 -10.98 -15.28
N HIS A 80 0.04 -11.00 -15.19
CA HIS A 80 0.90 -11.29 -16.34
C HIS A 80 0.75 -12.71 -16.89
N LEU A 81 0.29 -13.66 -16.07
CA LEU A 81 0.05 -15.05 -16.44
C LEU A 81 -1.36 -15.32 -16.96
N GLN A 82 -2.29 -14.37 -16.85
CA GLN A 82 -3.57 -14.47 -17.56
C GLN A 82 -3.34 -14.07 -19.01
N PRO A 83 -3.39 -15.01 -19.99
CA PRO A 83 -3.42 -14.62 -21.38
C PRO A 83 -4.72 -13.86 -21.58
N VAL A 84 -4.62 -12.65 -22.12
CA VAL A 84 -5.74 -11.95 -22.73
C VAL A 84 -6.32 -12.90 -23.78
N HIS A 85 -7.30 -13.71 -23.39
CA HIS A 85 -8.14 -14.42 -24.33
C HIS A 85 -9.10 -13.36 -24.89
N GLN A 86 -8.70 -12.91 -26.09
CA GLN A 86 -9.45 -12.31 -27.18
C GLN A 86 -10.87 -11.79 -26.91
#